data_AF-A0A076LFY7-F1
#
_entry.id   AF-A0A076LFY7-F1
#
_cell.length_a   1.000
_cell.length_b   1.000
_cell.length_c   1.000
_cell.angle_alpha   90.00
_cell.angle_beta   90.00
_cell.angle_gamma   90.00
#
_symmetry.space_group_name_H-M   'P 1'
#
loop_
_entity.id
_entity.type
_entity.pdbx_description
1 polymer ?
#
loop_
_entity_poly.entity_id
_entity_poly.type
_entity_poly.pdbx_seq_one_letter_code
_entity_poly.pdbx_strand_id
1 'polypeptide(L)' 'MDFVADNPFNGCHIRALTVVDNFSRECLAIHVGQGLRGEDIIAVMAR' A
#
# COMPACT_ATOMS: atom_id res chain seq x y z
N MET A 1 8.57 -2.82 2.44
CA MET A 1 7.14 -2.81 2.08
C MET A 1 6.36 -2.65 3.36
N ASP A 2 5.43 -1.70 3.43
CA ASP A 2 4.67 -1.40 4.65
C ASP A 2 3.25 -0.90 4.31
N PHE A 3 2.41 -0.73 5.33
CA PHE A 3 1.04 -0.24 5.20
C PHE A 3 0.87 1.09 5.93
N VAL A 4 0.47 2.12 5.20
CA VAL A 4 -0.02 3.37 5.79
C VAL A 4 -1.54 3.32 5.85
N ALA A 5 -2.14 3.61 7.01
CA ALA A 5 -3.59 3.69 7.17
C ALA A 5 -4.01 5.12 7.48
N ASP A 6 -5.17 5.52 6.95
CA ASP A 6 -5.77 6.82 7.23
C ASP A 6 -7.30 6.72 7.39
N ASN A 7 -7.85 7.67 8.15
CA ASN A 7 -9.28 7.85 8.41
C ASN A 7 -9.73 9.24 7.93
N PRO A 8 -10.03 9.39 6.63
CA PRO A 8 -10.70 10.59 6.13
C PRO A 8 -12.01 10.90 6.89
N PHE A 9 -12.39 12.18 6.85
CA PHE A 9 -13.53 12.75 7.59
C PHE A 9 -14.88 12.04 7.37
N ASN A 10 -14.99 11.24 6.30
CA ASN A 10 -16.19 10.49 5.93
C ASN A 10 -16.27 9.10 6.59
N GLY A 11 -15.39 8.77 7.54
CA GLY A 11 -15.39 7.50 8.27
C GLY A 11 -14.91 6.30 7.43
N CYS A 12 -14.43 6.54 6.21
CA CYS A 12 -13.84 5.52 5.36
C CYS A 12 -12.43 5.21 5.85
N HIS A 13 -12.13 3.96 6.18
CA HIS A 13 -10.76 3.53 6.44
C HIS A 13 -10.08 3.20 5.12
N ILE A 14 -9.00 3.92 4.79
CA ILE A 14 -8.15 3.60 3.65
C ILE A 14 -6.81 3.07 4.12
N ARG A 15 -6.23 2.16 3.34
CA ARG A 15 -4.87 1.67 3.54
C ARG A 15 -4.10 1.78 2.23
N ALA A 16 -2.84 2.17 2.33
CA ALA A 16 -1.90 2.23 1.22
C ALA A 16 -0.77 1.24 1.48
N LEU A 17 -0.59 0.28 0.57
CA LEU A 17 0.58 -0.57 0.50
C LEU A 17 1.69 0.18 -0.24
N THR A 18 2.81 0.41 0.43
CA THR A 18 3.97 1.09 -0.15
C THR A 18 5.12 0.11 -0.37
N VAL A 19 5.68 0.13 -1.57
CA VAL A 19 6.87 -0.64 -1.94
C VAL A 19 8.00 0.35 -2.14
N VAL A 20 9.01 0.23 -1.30
CA VAL A 20 10.18 1.10 -1.32
C VAL A 20 11.41 0.23 -1.48
N ASP A 21 12.27 0.60 -2.44
CA ASP A 21 13.61 0.02 -2.52
C ASP A 21 14.46 0.57 -1.37
N ASN A 22 15.04 -0.32 -0.57
CA ASN A 22 15.76 0.10 0.63
C ASN A 22 17.15 0.68 0.35
N PHE A 23 17.71 0.42 -0.85
CA PHE A 23 19.04 0.90 -1.22
C PHE A 23 18.98 2.31 -1.83
N SER A 24 18.15 2.52 -2.86
CA SER A 24 17.95 3.80 -3.53
C SER A 24 16.98 4.73 -2.79
N ARG A 25 16.17 4.18 -1.86
CA ARG A 25 15.06 4.87 -1.17
C ARG A 25 13.95 5.34 -2.11
N GLU A 26 13.85 4.74 -3.30
CA GLU A 26 12.82 5.07 -4.26
C GLU A 26 11.53 4.32 -3.97
N CYS A 27 10.40 5.01 -4.18
CA CYS A 27 9.08 4.40 -4.08
C CYS A 27 8.74 3.72 -5.41
N LEU A 28 8.77 2.39 -5.43
CA LEU A 28 8.52 1.58 -6.62
C LEU A 28 7.03 1.44 -6.92
N ALA A 29 6.18 1.36 -5.89
CA ALA A 29 4.74 1.25 -6.06
C ALA A 29 3.97 1.75 -4.83
N ILE A 30 2.78 2.31 -5.08
CA ILE A 30 1.79 2.63 -4.07
C ILE A 30 0.45 2.05 -4.53
N HIS A 31 -0.16 1.20 -3.70
CA HIS A 31 -1.48 0.64 -3.96
C HIS A 31 -2.44 0.99 -2.83
N VAL A 32 -3.53 1.70 -3.16
CA VAL A 32 -4.51 2.18 -2.19
C VAL A 32 -5.78 1.34 -2.29
N GLY A 33 -6.28 0.88 -1.14
CA GLY A 33 -7.50 0.09 -1.06
C GLY A 33 -8.09 0.07 0.34
N GLN A 34 -9.29 -0.48 0.45
CA GLN A 34 -9.95 -0.72 1.73
C GLN A 34 -9.74 -2.17 2.12
N GLY A 35 -9.09 -2.42 3.27
CA GLY A 35 -8.92 -3.79 3.78
C GLY A 35 -7.94 -4.66 2.98
N LEU A 36 -6.77 -4.12 2.62
CA LEU A 36 -5.71 -4.82 1.90
C LEU A 36 -5.33 -6.17 2.54
N ARG A 37 -5.21 -7.20 1.71
CA ARG A 37 -4.92 -8.61 2.04
C ARG A 37 -3.64 -9.07 1.36
N GLY A 38 -3.20 -10.29 1.68
CA GLY A 38 -2.02 -10.90 1.06
C GLY A 38 -2.14 -11.06 -0.46
N GLU A 39 -3.35 -11.25 -0.97
CA GLU A 39 -3.61 -11.32 -2.42
C GLU A 39 -3.27 -10.02 -3.14
N ASP A 40 -3.56 -8.86 -2.53
CA ASP A 40 -3.23 -7.55 -3.09
C ASP A 40 -1.72 -7.33 -3.16
N ILE A 41 -0.96 -7.88 -2.19
CA ILE A 41 0.51 -7.85 -2.19
C ILE A 41 1.04 -8.61 -3.41
N ILE A 42 0.54 -9.81 -3.66
CA ILE A 42 0.96 -10.64 -4.78
C ILE A 42 0.65 -9.92 -6.10
N ALA A 43 -0.55 -9.35 -6.23
CA ALA A 43 -0.97 -8.63 -7.42
C ALA A 43 -0.11 -7.37 -7.70
N VAL A 44 0.38 -6.70 -6.65
CA VAL A 44 1.30 -5.55 -6.80
C VAL A 44 2.71 -6.00 -7.18
N MET A 45 3.18 -7.13 -6.67
CA MET A 45 4.52 -7.67 -6.98
C MET A 45 4.61 -8.38 -8.34
N ALA A 46 3.48 -8.79 -8.92
CA ALA A 46 3.42 -9.47 -10.21
C ALA A 46 3.28 -8.53 -11.42
N ARG A 47 3.34 -7.20 -11.22
CA ARG A 47 3.29 -6.16 -12.25
C ARG A 47 4.68 -5.77 -12.71
#